data_AF-A0A8S3SAX0-F1
#
_entry.id   AF-A0A8S3SAX0-F1
#
_cell.length_a   1.000
_cell.length_b   1.000
_cell.length_c   1.000
_cell.angle_alpha   90.00
_cell.angle_beta   90.00
_cell.angle_gamma   90.00
#
_symmetry.space_group_name_H-M   'P 1'
#
loop_
_entity.id
_entity.type
_entity.pdbx_description
1 polymer ?
#
loop_
_entity_poly.entity_id
_entity_poly.type
_entity_poly.pdbx_seq_one_letter_code
_entity_poly.pdbx_strand_id
1 'polypeptide(L)'
;MSLPCLTNESEKDFDDSRKALSALETYLGSTVNTLESDIQKTLNTLKSHLGTLKSFGRRFQKKKWLKHNGHCYYFAHEKHDWFTAERRCREIGGYIVKVDDSSENTWISDNRPKKNVGYWIGLTDLKEGDWRWTFDQSNVTYKQWSNGNGSKELRLIALLTIL
;
A
#
# COMPACT_ATOMS: atom_id res chain seq x y z
N MET A 1 -23.13 57.39 -58.18
CA MET A 1 -22.78 56.00 -58.52
C MET A 1 -23.33 55.12 -57.41
N SER A 2 -24.46 54.45 -57.65
CA SER A 2 -25.14 53.62 -56.65
C SER A 2 -24.55 52.20 -56.66
N LEU A 3 -24.14 51.70 -55.50
CA LEU A 3 -23.83 50.28 -55.33
C LEU A 3 -25.14 49.47 -55.36
N PRO A 4 -25.14 48.23 -55.90
CA PRO A 4 -26.27 47.32 -55.74
C PRO A 4 -26.52 47.01 -54.26
N CYS A 5 -27.78 46.85 -53.88
CA CYS A 5 -28.12 46.25 -52.59
C CYS A 5 -27.63 44.79 -52.54
N LEU A 6 -27.35 44.29 -51.34
CA LEU A 6 -27.12 42.86 -51.12
C LEU A 6 -28.33 42.06 -51.61
N THR A 7 -28.08 40.90 -52.23
CA THR A 7 -29.15 39.99 -52.63
C THR A 7 -29.62 39.18 -51.43
N ASN A 8 -30.90 38.80 -51.40
CA ASN A 8 -31.51 38.02 -50.30
C ASN A 8 -30.75 36.70 -50.03
N GLU A 9 -30.07 36.15 -51.04
CA GLU A 9 -29.20 34.97 -50.92
C GLU A 9 -27.96 35.26 -50.06
N SER A 10 -27.30 36.41 -50.27
CA SER A 10 -26.12 36.81 -49.49
C SER A 10 -26.45 37.15 -48.02
N GLU A 11 -27.65 37.65 -47.74
CA GLU A 11 -28.12 37.85 -46.36
C GLU A 11 -28.41 36.50 -45.67
N LYS A 12 -29.00 35.54 -46.40
CA LYS A 12 -29.27 34.19 -45.93
C LYS A 12 -27.97 33.44 -45.55
N ASP A 13 -26.95 33.47 -46.40
CA ASP A 13 -25.67 32.80 -46.15
C ASP A 13 -24.96 33.36 -44.91
N PHE A 14 -25.08 34.67 -44.66
CA PHE A 14 -24.53 35.31 -43.47
C PHE A 14 -25.26 34.89 -42.18
N ASP A 15 -26.59 34.80 -42.22
CA ASP A 15 -27.38 34.32 -41.08
C ASP A 15 -27.25 32.82 -40.82
N ASP A 16 -27.10 31.99 -41.86
CA ASP A 16 -26.81 30.57 -41.69
C ASP A 16 -25.37 30.35 -41.17
N SER A 17 -24.41 31.19 -41.56
CA SER A 17 -23.06 31.22 -40.96
C SER A 17 -23.08 31.61 -39.47
N ARG A 18 -23.91 32.58 -39.08
CA ARG A 18 -24.11 32.97 -37.66
C ARG A 18 -24.69 31.83 -36.82
N LYS A 19 -25.65 31.07 -37.36
CA LYS A 19 -26.24 29.89 -36.69
C LYS A 19 -25.22 28.77 -36.51
N ALA A 20 -24.35 28.56 -37.50
CA ALA A 20 -23.23 27.62 -37.37
C ALA A 20 -22.24 28.04 -36.28
N LEU A 21 -21.92 29.34 -36.18
CA LEU A 21 -21.02 29.87 -35.15
C LEU A 21 -21.57 29.66 -33.73
N SER A 22 -22.81 30.04 -33.47
CA SER A 22 -23.42 29.90 -32.12
C SER A 22 -23.63 28.44 -31.70
N ALA A 23 -23.86 27.53 -32.66
CA ALA A 23 -23.84 26.09 -32.41
C ALA A 23 -22.44 25.60 -31.98
N LEU A 24 -21.36 26.08 -32.61
CA LEU A 24 -19.99 25.75 -32.22
C LEU A 24 -19.62 26.32 -30.85
N GLU A 25 -20.03 27.56 -30.53
CA GLU A 25 -19.84 28.15 -29.20
C GLU A 25 -20.55 27.34 -28.11
N THR A 26 -21.78 26.90 -28.38
CA THR A 26 -22.56 26.04 -27.47
C THR A 26 -21.91 24.66 -27.29
N TYR A 27 -21.38 24.07 -28.36
CA TYR A 27 -20.66 22.79 -28.30
C TYR A 27 -19.33 22.90 -27.53
N LEU A 28 -18.58 23.99 -27.74
CA LEU A 28 -17.33 24.25 -27.02
C LEU A 28 -17.59 24.48 -25.53
N GLY A 29 -18.58 25.32 -25.18
CA GLY A 29 -18.94 25.60 -23.79
C GLY A 29 -19.42 24.36 -23.03
N SER A 30 -20.26 23.53 -23.65
CA SER A 30 -20.68 22.24 -23.05
C SER A 30 -19.50 21.27 -22.88
N THR A 31 -18.60 21.17 -23.86
CA THR A 31 -17.38 20.36 -23.77
C THR A 31 -16.46 20.80 -22.63
N VAL A 32 -16.23 22.11 -22.47
CA VAL A 32 -15.42 22.67 -21.37
C VAL A 32 -16.04 22.35 -20.01
N ASN A 33 -17.35 22.52 -19.86
CA ASN A 33 -18.07 22.21 -18.62
C ASN A 33 -17.98 20.71 -18.25
N THR A 34 -18.04 19.80 -19.23
CA THR A 34 -17.83 18.36 -19.01
C THR A 34 -16.40 18.07 -18.55
N LEU A 35 -15.39 18.64 -19.20
CA LEU A 35 -13.99 18.47 -18.83
C LEU A 35 -13.69 18.99 -17.41
N GLU A 36 -14.20 20.17 -17.03
CA GLU A 36 -14.05 20.67 -15.67
C GLU A 36 -14.73 19.74 -14.65
N SER A 37 -15.94 19.24 -14.95
CA SER A 37 -16.64 18.26 -14.11
C SER A 37 -15.80 17.01 -13.87
N ASP A 38 -15.16 16.45 -14.89
CA ASP A 38 -14.35 15.24 -14.79
C ASP A 38 -12.98 15.47 -14.12
N ILE A 39 -12.38 16.65 -14.31
CA ILE A 39 -11.19 17.08 -13.55
C ILE A 39 -11.53 17.18 -12.06
N GLN A 40 -12.65 17.80 -11.69
CA GLN A 40 -13.06 17.93 -10.28
C GLN A 40 -13.42 16.57 -9.65
N LYS A 41 -14.09 15.67 -10.38
CA LYS A 41 -14.31 14.27 -9.94
C LYS A 41 -12.97 13.58 -9.64
N THR A 42 -12.02 13.66 -10.58
CA THR A 42 -10.69 13.04 -10.45
C THR A 42 -9.93 13.60 -9.25
N LEU A 43 -9.90 14.93 -9.08
CA LEU A 43 -9.27 15.59 -7.94
C LEU A 43 -9.90 15.17 -6.61
N ASN A 44 -11.22 14.98 -6.54
CA ASN A 44 -11.90 14.57 -5.31
C ASN A 44 -11.65 13.09 -4.98
N THR A 45 -11.59 12.21 -5.97
CA THR A 45 -11.13 10.82 -5.80
C THR A 45 -9.69 10.76 -5.29
N LEU A 46 -8.77 11.55 -5.86
CA LEU A 46 -7.38 11.63 -5.41
C LEU A 46 -7.25 12.16 -3.97
N LYS A 47 -8.01 13.20 -3.60
CA LYS A 47 -8.10 13.70 -2.22
C LYS A 47 -8.58 12.60 -1.25
N SER A 48 -9.58 11.81 -1.66
CA SER A 48 -10.09 10.67 -0.88
C SER A 48 -9.02 9.60 -0.67
N HIS A 49 -8.35 9.16 -1.75
CA HIS A 49 -7.26 8.17 -1.68
C HIS A 49 -6.10 8.67 -0.79
N LEU A 50 -5.70 9.94 -0.90
CA LEU A 50 -4.71 10.56 -0.02
C LEU A 50 -5.17 10.61 1.45
N GLY A 51 -6.47 10.79 1.71
CA GLY A 51 -7.07 10.69 3.04
C GLY A 51 -6.93 9.28 3.63
N THR A 52 -7.21 8.25 2.84
CA THR A 52 -7.07 6.83 3.21
C THR A 52 -5.61 6.43 3.43
N LEU A 53 -4.67 6.85 2.56
CA LEU A 53 -3.24 6.59 2.75
C LEU A 53 -2.71 7.28 4.02
N LYS A 54 -3.13 8.53 4.30
CA LYS A 54 -2.80 9.23 5.55
C LYS A 54 -3.43 8.57 6.78
N SER A 55 -4.63 7.98 6.68
CA SER A 55 -5.24 7.25 7.80
C SER A 55 -4.54 5.91 8.07
N PHE A 56 -4.13 5.20 7.01
CA PHE A 56 -3.30 4.00 7.08
C PHE A 56 -1.97 4.31 7.78
N GLY A 57 -1.21 5.29 7.32
CA GLY A 57 0.07 5.70 7.91
C GLY A 57 0.00 6.06 9.41
N ARG A 58 -1.08 6.72 9.86
CA ARG A 58 -1.30 7.01 11.29
C ARG A 58 -1.46 5.75 12.16
N ARG A 59 -1.93 4.63 11.60
CA ARG A 59 -2.01 3.34 12.33
C ARG A 59 -0.62 2.74 12.59
N PHE A 60 0.38 3.09 11.79
CA PHE A 60 1.78 2.73 12.04
C PHE A 60 2.40 3.63 13.11
N GLN A 61 2.19 4.94 13.04
CA GLN A 61 2.77 5.90 14.01
C GLN A 61 2.36 5.64 15.47
N LYS A 62 1.20 5.00 15.72
CA LYS A 62 0.78 4.61 17.08
C LYS A 62 1.54 3.38 17.64
N LYS A 63 2.34 2.69 16.83
CA LYS A 63 3.18 1.55 17.24
C LYS A 63 4.63 2.00 17.45
N LYS A 64 5.32 1.44 18.45
CA LYS A 64 6.76 1.68 18.66
C LYS A 64 7.57 0.82 17.67
N TRP A 65 7.95 1.41 16.55
CA TRP A 65 8.88 0.83 15.58
C TRP A 65 10.33 1.02 16.04
N LEU A 66 11.15 -0.01 15.82
CA LEU A 66 12.60 0.02 16.02
C LEU A 66 13.29 -0.21 14.67
N LYS A 67 14.48 0.35 14.44
CA LYS A 67 15.21 0.23 13.16
C LYS A 67 16.51 -0.55 13.33
N HIS A 68 16.81 -1.43 12.38
CA HIS A 68 18.08 -2.16 12.26
C HIS A 68 18.33 -2.47 10.78
N ASN A 69 19.57 -2.32 10.31
CA ASN A 69 20.03 -2.65 8.95
C ASN A 69 19.07 -2.24 7.80
N GLY A 70 18.46 -1.06 7.90
CA GLY A 70 17.48 -0.53 6.92
C GLY A 70 16.02 -0.91 7.21
N HIS A 71 15.78 -2.05 7.85
CA HIS A 71 14.44 -2.57 8.15
C HIS A 71 13.81 -1.95 9.41
N CYS A 72 12.47 -1.99 9.46
CA CYS A 72 11.66 -1.42 10.55
C CYS A 72 10.83 -2.49 11.27
N TYR A 73 11.17 -2.79 12.53
CA TYR A 73 10.63 -3.89 13.33
C TYR A 73 9.60 -3.42 14.35
N TYR A 74 8.59 -4.26 14.60
CA TYR A 74 7.57 -4.05 15.64
C TYR A 74 7.32 -5.33 16.43
N PHE A 75 7.48 -5.26 17.75
CA PHE A 75 7.20 -6.36 18.67
C PHE A 75 5.73 -6.35 19.08
N ALA A 76 4.95 -7.34 18.65
CA ALA A 76 3.56 -7.48 19.08
C ALA A 76 3.44 -7.67 20.61
N HIS A 77 2.31 -7.24 21.18
CA HIS A 77 1.98 -7.44 22.60
C HIS A 77 0.78 -8.36 22.82
N GLU A 78 -0.04 -8.56 21.79
CA GLU A 78 -1.16 -9.50 21.75
C GLU A 78 -0.63 -10.92 21.52
N LYS A 79 -1.27 -11.92 22.16
CA LYS A 79 -0.98 -13.34 21.89
C LYS A 79 -1.88 -13.84 20.77
N HIS A 80 -1.27 -14.38 19.71
CA HIS A 80 -1.93 -14.98 18.55
C HIS A 80 -1.25 -16.30 18.18
N ASP A 81 -1.99 -17.22 17.58
CA ASP A 81 -1.41 -18.37 16.88
C ASP A 81 -0.55 -17.91 15.68
N TRP A 82 0.25 -18.80 15.11
CA TRP A 82 1.18 -18.46 14.04
C TRP A 82 0.47 -17.95 12.77
N PHE A 83 -0.63 -18.55 12.36
CA PHE A 83 -1.38 -18.16 11.16
C PHE A 83 -2.06 -16.80 11.35
N THR A 84 -2.66 -16.55 12.52
CA THR A 84 -3.23 -15.24 12.85
C THR A 84 -2.14 -14.17 12.97
N ALA A 85 -0.95 -14.50 13.51
CA ALA A 85 0.17 -13.57 13.60
C ALA A 85 0.75 -13.21 12.21
N GLU A 86 0.88 -14.19 11.32
CA GLU A 86 1.30 -14.01 9.92
C GLU A 86 0.31 -13.12 9.17
N ARG A 87 -0.98 -13.47 9.21
CA ARG A 87 -2.05 -12.67 8.59
C ARG A 87 -2.08 -11.25 9.17
N ARG A 88 -1.92 -11.09 10.49
CA ARG A 88 -1.85 -9.78 11.16
C ARG A 88 -0.65 -8.94 10.75
N CYS A 89 0.45 -9.57 10.31
CA CYS A 89 1.58 -8.88 9.69
C CYS A 89 1.23 -8.36 8.29
N ARG A 90 0.60 -9.20 7.45
CA ARG A 90 0.13 -8.80 6.11
C ARG A 90 -0.98 -7.74 6.16
N GLU A 91 -1.91 -7.83 7.11
CA GLU A 91 -2.95 -6.82 7.41
C GLU A 91 -2.36 -5.43 7.74
N ILE A 92 -1.09 -5.35 8.16
CA ILE A 92 -0.36 -4.10 8.41
C ILE A 92 0.77 -3.86 7.40
N GLY A 93 0.67 -4.37 6.17
CA GLY A 93 1.53 -3.95 5.06
C GLY A 93 3.01 -4.37 5.17
N GLY A 94 3.30 -5.47 5.84
CA GLY A 94 4.62 -6.10 5.85
C GLY A 94 4.52 -7.61 6.05
N TYR A 95 5.61 -8.24 6.49
CA TYR A 95 5.70 -9.69 6.64
C TYR A 95 6.25 -10.10 8.01
N ILE A 96 5.91 -11.31 8.44
CA ILE A 96 6.44 -11.94 9.65
C ILE A 96 7.95 -12.23 9.43
N VAL A 97 8.78 -11.84 10.41
CA VAL A 97 10.24 -11.69 10.22
C VAL A 97 10.95 -12.93 9.69
N LYS A 98 11.74 -12.71 8.63
CA LYS A 98 12.85 -13.57 8.23
C LYS A 98 14.08 -13.14 9.03
N VAL A 99 14.84 -14.08 9.58
CA VAL A 99 16.11 -13.79 10.28
C VAL A 99 17.24 -14.28 9.41
N ASP A 100 17.95 -13.36 8.77
CA ASP A 100 18.98 -13.68 7.77
C ASP A 100 20.39 -13.82 8.39
N ASP A 101 20.68 -13.16 9.52
CA ASP A 101 22.00 -13.23 10.18
C ASP A 101 21.99 -13.21 11.73
N SER A 102 23.19 -13.35 12.31
CA SER A 102 23.41 -13.39 13.77
C SER A 102 23.41 -12.02 14.46
N SER A 103 23.73 -10.93 13.76
CA SER A 103 23.59 -9.56 14.25
C SER A 103 22.11 -9.23 14.45
N GLU A 104 21.28 -9.51 13.45
CA GLU A 104 19.83 -9.34 13.51
C GLU A 104 19.23 -10.18 14.66
N ASN A 105 19.58 -11.47 14.75
CA ASN A 105 19.12 -12.35 15.82
C ASN A 105 19.49 -11.85 17.23
N THR A 106 20.68 -11.26 17.37
CA THR A 106 21.17 -10.68 18.63
C THR A 106 20.40 -9.40 18.96
N TRP A 107 20.30 -8.48 18.00
CA TRP A 107 19.56 -7.24 18.15
C TRP A 107 18.07 -7.47 18.48
N ILE A 108 17.43 -8.46 17.84
CA ILE A 108 16.08 -8.92 18.18
C ILE A 108 16.01 -9.40 19.64
N SER A 109 17.00 -10.18 20.08
CA SER A 109 17.05 -10.76 21.42
C SER A 109 17.25 -9.73 22.54
N ASP A 110 17.96 -8.64 22.25
CA ASP A 110 18.18 -7.52 23.17
C ASP A 110 16.99 -6.54 23.22
N ASN A 111 16.34 -6.29 22.07
CA ASN A 111 15.26 -5.30 21.96
C ASN A 111 13.86 -5.86 22.25
N ARG A 112 13.69 -7.19 22.30
CA ARG A 112 12.40 -7.81 22.65
C ARG A 112 11.97 -7.44 24.09
N PRO A 113 10.67 -7.23 24.34
CA PRO A 113 10.17 -7.10 25.71
C PRO A 113 10.57 -8.31 26.57
N LYS A 114 11.21 -8.06 27.72
CA LYS A 114 11.70 -9.10 28.64
C LYS A 114 10.52 -9.76 29.38
N LYS A 115 9.81 -10.64 28.66
CA LYS A 115 8.73 -11.50 29.15
C LYS A 115 9.13 -12.97 28.95
N ASN A 116 8.60 -13.86 29.79
CA ASN A 116 8.84 -15.31 29.69
C ASN A 116 7.96 -15.95 28.59
N VAL A 117 7.95 -15.34 27.39
CA VAL A 117 7.14 -15.71 26.21
C VAL A 117 7.94 -15.32 24.95
N GLY A 118 7.98 -16.16 23.92
CA GLY A 118 8.82 -15.96 22.72
C GLY A 118 8.24 -15.03 21.64
N TYR A 119 8.91 -14.91 20.48
CA TYR A 119 8.62 -13.93 19.39
C TYR A 119 8.66 -14.52 17.95
N TRP A 120 7.49 -14.81 17.31
CA TRP A 120 7.37 -15.66 16.09
C TRP A 120 8.20 -15.08 14.95
N ILE A 121 8.73 -16.01 14.16
CA ILE A 121 9.46 -15.78 12.93
C ILE A 121 8.67 -16.41 11.77
N GLY A 122 8.92 -15.99 10.54
CA GLY A 122 8.27 -16.50 9.33
C GLY A 122 8.70 -17.90 8.92
N LEU A 123 9.25 -18.71 9.84
CA LEU A 123 9.70 -20.06 9.56
C LEU A 123 8.54 -21.05 9.78
N THR A 124 8.29 -21.90 8.79
CA THR A 124 7.19 -22.87 8.79
C THR A 124 7.57 -24.16 8.06
N ASP A 125 7.06 -25.29 8.53
CA ASP A 125 7.18 -26.63 7.95
C ASP A 125 5.84 -27.10 7.36
N LEU A 126 5.30 -26.32 6.39
CA LEU A 126 4.06 -26.62 5.65
C LEU A 126 4.01 -28.04 5.05
N LYS A 127 5.18 -28.64 4.84
CA LYS A 127 5.37 -30.08 4.66
C LYS A 127 6.38 -30.54 5.70
N GLU A 128 6.06 -31.60 6.44
CA GLU A 128 6.89 -32.07 7.55
C GLU A 128 8.36 -32.31 7.10
N GLY A 129 9.29 -31.61 7.75
CA GLY A 129 10.72 -31.63 7.45
C GLY A 129 11.23 -30.57 6.46
N ASP A 130 10.36 -29.93 5.67
CA ASP A 130 10.73 -28.88 4.70
C ASP A 130 10.48 -27.48 5.28
N TRP A 131 11.38 -27.04 6.15
CA TRP A 131 11.33 -25.71 6.77
C TRP A 131 11.64 -24.60 5.75
N ARG A 132 10.74 -23.63 5.61
CA ARG A 132 10.85 -22.49 4.68
C ARG A 132 10.48 -21.17 5.36
N TRP A 133 11.00 -20.08 4.79
CA TRP A 133 10.59 -18.72 5.14
C TRP A 133 9.33 -18.28 4.35
N THR A 134 8.30 -17.78 5.01
CA THR A 134 7.01 -17.36 4.39
C THR A 134 7.09 -16.11 3.50
N PHE A 135 8.19 -15.37 3.59
CA PHE A 135 8.39 -14.16 2.81
C PHE A 135 8.77 -14.46 1.36
N ASP A 136 9.76 -15.35 1.17
CA ASP A 136 10.42 -15.62 -0.11
C ASP A 136 10.45 -17.12 -0.48
N GLN A 137 9.85 -17.99 0.35
CA GLN A 137 9.89 -19.45 0.26
C GLN A 137 11.30 -20.06 0.33
N SER A 138 12.30 -19.27 0.73
CA SER A 138 13.70 -19.69 0.74
C SER A 138 13.99 -20.77 1.79
N ASN A 139 14.99 -21.59 1.49
CA ASN A 139 15.50 -22.61 2.40
C ASN A 139 16.19 -21.96 3.61
N VAL A 140 16.18 -22.63 4.76
CA VAL A 140 16.77 -22.08 6.00
C VAL A 140 18.30 -22.01 5.94
N THR A 141 18.82 -20.82 5.66
CA THR A 141 20.26 -20.47 5.66
C THR A 141 20.81 -20.34 7.08
N TYR A 142 20.14 -19.57 7.94
CA TYR A 142 20.55 -19.28 9.32
C TYR A 142 19.82 -20.16 10.34
N LYS A 143 20.55 -20.81 11.26
CA LYS A 143 20.03 -21.82 12.21
C LYS A 143 20.62 -21.71 13.61
N GLN A 144 20.37 -20.61 14.32
CA GLN A 144 20.79 -20.44 15.72
C GLN A 144 19.63 -20.71 16.71
N TRP A 145 19.17 -21.95 16.74
CA TRP A 145 18.15 -22.42 17.68
C TRP A 145 18.78 -22.73 19.04
N SER A 146 18.06 -22.50 20.14
CA SER A 146 18.57 -22.79 21.48
C SER A 146 18.75 -24.30 21.67
N ASN A 147 19.96 -24.73 22.07
CA ASN A 147 20.29 -26.14 22.32
C ASN A 147 19.40 -26.72 23.44
N GLY A 148 18.34 -27.44 23.06
CA GLY A 148 17.31 -27.94 23.97
C GLY A 148 16.48 -29.06 23.35
N ASN A 149 17.12 -30.20 23.06
CA ASN A 149 16.51 -31.51 22.78
C ASN A 149 15.20 -31.56 21.97
N GLY A 150 15.29 -31.33 20.66
CA GLY A 150 14.51 -32.09 19.66
C GLY A 150 12.98 -31.94 19.64
N SER A 151 12.38 -31.02 20.40
CA SER A 151 10.93 -30.77 20.36
C SER A 151 10.55 -29.89 19.16
N LYS A 152 9.53 -30.30 18.41
CA LYS A 152 9.01 -29.60 17.21
C LYS A 152 8.18 -28.35 17.56
N GLU A 153 8.67 -27.50 18.46
CA GLU A 153 7.91 -26.37 19.00
C GLU A 153 8.77 -25.11 19.18
N LEU A 154 9.07 -24.42 18.06
CA LEU A 154 9.59 -23.05 18.07
C LEU A 154 8.48 -22.05 18.49
N ARG A 155 8.00 -22.15 19.75
CA ARG A 155 6.89 -21.38 20.36
C ARG A 155 7.26 -19.92 20.62
N LEU A 156 6.61 -19.00 19.92
CA LEU A 156 7.07 -17.63 19.76
C LEU A 156 5.84 -16.69 19.41
N ILE A 157 5.82 -15.34 19.56
CA ILE A 157 4.84 -14.34 18.97
C ILE A 157 5.38 -12.85 18.98
N ALA A 158 5.65 -12.02 17.95
CA ALA A 158 5.91 -12.02 16.47
C ALA A 158 6.55 -10.65 16.03
N LEU A 159 7.31 -10.52 14.92
CA LEU A 159 7.82 -9.22 14.35
C LEU A 159 7.45 -8.94 12.87
N LEU A 160 7.29 -7.66 12.51
CA LEU A 160 7.16 -7.16 11.11
C LEU A 160 8.51 -6.64 10.54
N THR A 161 8.66 -6.56 9.22
CA THR A 161 9.56 -5.61 8.52
C THR A 161 8.86 -4.93 7.32
N ILE A 162 9.38 -3.76 6.92
CA ILE A 162 8.91 -2.92 5.80
C ILE A 162 10.16 -2.55 4.96
N LEU A 163 10.00 -2.49 3.63
CA LEU A 163 10.99 -2.01 2.66
C LEU A 163 11.07 -0.48 2.61
#